data_AF-A0A519KW37-F1
#
_entry.id   AF-A0A519KW37-F1
#
_cell.length_a   1.000
_cell.length_b   1.000
_cell.length_c   1.000
_cell.angle_alpha   90.00
_cell.angle_beta   90.00
_cell.angle_gamma   90.00
#
_symmetry.space_group_name_H-M   'P 1'
#
loop_
_entity.id
_entity.type
_entity.pdbx_description
1 polymer ?
#
loop_
_entity_poly.entity_id
_entity_poly.type
_entity_poly.pdbx_seq_one_letter_code
_entity_poly.pdbx_strand_id
1 'polypeptide(L)'
;YIHQALERINLELKESESNLLTFYGKPLEIFKELEKDYEVKSVYCNRDYEPSAIKRDNEIKDFLNSKKIDFLDFKDQVVFEKSEVAKDNGEPYTVYTPFSNKWKKLLTEEDYKSAKLDKTQFLKLPSKKILSLKEIGFEKTDFDFEEPKLESKIIAVYDEKRNFPALDATTHLGIALRFGTISVRKCVKFALSHNETWLNELIWREFFMQILFHFPKVVNYCFKEKYENIPWRNNEAEFEKWCNGETGYPIVDAGMRQLNQTGRMHNRIRMVTASFLTKHLLIDWRWGEAYFAKKLLDYDLSANNGNWQWAAGCGCDAAPYFRVFNPDEQTKKFDKDLKYIRKWNPDFEKDIVENRIVEHKFARERALETYKKALN
;
A
#
# COMPACT_ATOMS: atom_id res chain seq x y z
N TYR A 1 -13.78 3.27 -6.05
CA TYR A 1 -13.34 1.86 -6.15
C TYR A 1 -14.19 0.91 -5.31
N ILE A 2 -14.06 0.87 -3.97
CA ILE A 2 -14.69 -0.15 -3.10
C ILE A 2 -16.21 -0.27 -3.30
N HIS A 3 -16.93 0.86 -3.31
CA HIS A 3 -18.38 0.86 -3.52
C HIS A 3 -18.79 0.16 -4.81
N GLN A 4 -18.12 0.44 -5.93
CA GLN A 4 -18.42 -0.18 -7.22
C GLN A 4 -18.05 -1.68 -7.23
N ALA A 5 -16.97 -2.07 -6.55
CA ALA A 5 -16.62 -3.48 -6.37
C ALA A 5 -17.69 -4.25 -5.56
N LEU A 6 -18.18 -3.65 -4.46
CA LEU A 6 -19.28 -4.22 -3.67
C LEU A 6 -20.59 -4.26 -4.44
N GLU A 7 -20.89 -3.23 -5.25
CA GLU A 7 -22.08 -3.21 -6.09
C GLU A 7 -22.05 -4.35 -7.11
N ARG A 8 -20.89 -4.60 -7.72
CA ARG A 8 -20.69 -5.75 -8.58
C ARG A 8 -20.90 -7.07 -7.85
N ILE A 9 -20.29 -7.27 -6.68
CA ILE A 9 -20.50 -8.49 -5.87
C ILE A 9 -21.99 -8.66 -5.57
N ASN A 10 -22.68 -7.59 -5.19
CA ASN A 10 -24.11 -7.61 -4.93
C ASN A 10 -24.93 -8.00 -6.17
N LEU A 11 -24.53 -7.56 -7.38
CA LEU A 11 -25.14 -7.98 -8.63
C LEU A 11 -24.90 -9.47 -8.90
N GLU A 12 -23.68 -9.97 -8.71
CA GLU A 12 -23.34 -11.39 -8.89
C GLU A 12 -24.08 -12.31 -7.90
N LEU A 13 -24.40 -11.81 -6.69
CA LEU A 13 -25.18 -12.57 -5.70
C LEU A 13 -26.67 -12.69 -6.05
N LYS A 14 -27.21 -11.76 -6.88
CA LYS A 14 -28.61 -11.86 -7.34
C LYS A 14 -28.88 -13.11 -8.16
N GLU A 15 -27.88 -13.60 -8.90
CA GLU A 15 -27.96 -14.87 -9.63
C GLU A 15 -28.21 -16.07 -8.71
N SER A 16 -27.82 -15.95 -7.45
CA SER A 16 -28.06 -16.95 -6.39
C SER A 16 -29.24 -16.57 -5.48
N GLU A 17 -30.04 -15.57 -5.87
CA GLU A 17 -31.15 -15.01 -5.08
C GLU A 17 -30.72 -14.55 -3.68
N SER A 18 -29.49 -14.07 -3.55
CA SER A 18 -28.95 -13.51 -2.33
C SER A 18 -28.50 -12.07 -2.58
N ASN A 19 -27.98 -11.40 -1.54
CA ASN A 19 -27.49 -10.03 -1.63
C ASN A 19 -26.40 -9.76 -0.59
N LEU A 20 -25.75 -8.61 -0.70
CA LEU A 20 -24.94 -8.06 0.38
C LEU A 20 -25.83 -7.28 1.35
N LEU A 21 -25.73 -7.61 2.64
CA LEU A 21 -26.17 -6.72 3.70
C LEU A 21 -25.05 -5.70 3.96
N THR A 22 -25.39 -4.41 3.88
CA THR A 22 -24.42 -3.32 4.07
C THR A 22 -24.86 -2.40 5.20
N PHE A 23 -23.89 -2.01 6.02
CA PHE A 23 -24.10 -1.24 7.24
C PHE A 23 -23.07 -0.11 7.31
N TYR A 24 -23.44 1.00 7.95
CA TYR A 24 -22.54 2.13 8.20
C TYR A 24 -22.56 2.48 9.69
N GLY A 25 -21.46 2.20 10.38
CA GLY A 25 -21.36 2.35 11.82
C GLY A 25 -20.14 1.63 12.40
N LYS A 26 -20.10 1.53 13.72
CA LYS A 26 -19.05 0.78 14.42
C LYS A 26 -19.33 -0.73 14.30
N PRO A 27 -18.36 -1.56 13.88
CA PRO A 27 -18.57 -2.99 13.68
C PRO A 27 -19.22 -3.71 14.86
N LEU A 28 -18.76 -3.47 16.09
CA LEU A 28 -19.32 -4.10 17.28
C LEU A 28 -20.82 -3.79 17.47
N GLU A 29 -21.23 -2.55 17.23
CA GLU A 29 -22.65 -2.16 17.37
C GLU A 29 -23.51 -2.81 16.29
N ILE A 30 -22.99 -2.93 15.06
CA ILE A 30 -23.67 -3.65 13.98
C ILE A 30 -23.84 -5.14 14.33
N PHE A 31 -22.83 -5.80 14.91
CA PHE A 31 -22.97 -7.19 15.35
C PHE A 31 -24.00 -7.36 16.48
N LYS A 32 -24.15 -6.38 17.38
CA LYS A 32 -25.21 -6.36 18.40
C LYS A 32 -26.61 -6.19 17.80
N GLU A 33 -26.73 -5.48 16.68
CA GLU A 33 -27.99 -5.36 15.93
C GLU A 33 -28.32 -6.66 15.20
N LEU A 34 -27.35 -7.23 14.49
CA LEU A 34 -27.52 -8.48 13.75
C LEU A 34 -27.95 -9.67 14.62
N GLU A 35 -27.52 -9.74 15.88
CA GLU A 35 -27.94 -10.78 16.82
C GLU A 35 -29.44 -10.71 17.17
N LYS A 36 -30.08 -9.56 17.00
CA LYS A 36 -31.53 -9.41 17.20
C LYS A 36 -32.33 -9.91 16.00
N ASP A 37 -31.75 -9.78 14.81
CA ASP A 37 -32.40 -10.07 13.53
C ASP A 37 -32.16 -11.51 13.06
N TYR A 38 -31.07 -12.14 13.52
CA TYR A 38 -30.64 -13.46 13.07
C TYR A 38 -30.17 -14.34 14.23
N GLU A 39 -30.53 -15.63 14.17
CA GLU A 39 -29.90 -16.67 14.99
C GLU A 39 -28.55 -17.07 14.37
N VAL A 40 -27.52 -16.29 14.69
CA VAL A 40 -26.17 -16.49 14.14
C VAL A 40 -25.45 -17.60 14.91
N LYS A 41 -25.08 -18.69 14.22
CA LYS A 41 -24.27 -19.77 14.81
C LYS A 41 -22.77 -19.48 14.77
N SER A 42 -22.30 -18.92 13.66
CA SER A 42 -20.88 -18.68 13.43
C SER A 42 -20.69 -17.49 12.49
N VAL A 43 -19.57 -16.77 12.67
CA VAL A 43 -19.12 -15.67 11.82
C VAL A 43 -17.78 -16.06 11.20
N TYR A 44 -17.68 -15.89 9.87
CA TYR A 44 -16.48 -16.20 9.09
C TYR A 44 -15.87 -14.92 8.55
N CYS A 45 -14.54 -14.76 8.68
CA CYS A 45 -13.83 -13.63 8.09
C CYS A 45 -12.43 -14.03 7.61
N ASN A 46 -11.77 -13.11 6.91
CA ASN A 46 -10.36 -13.25 6.53
C ASN A 46 -9.52 -12.33 7.40
N ARG A 47 -8.35 -12.83 7.83
CA ARG A 47 -7.47 -12.14 8.79
C ARG A 47 -6.82 -10.90 8.21
N ASP A 48 -6.75 -9.87 9.05
CA ASP A 48 -5.96 -8.66 8.86
C ASP A 48 -4.74 -8.62 9.80
N TYR A 49 -3.70 -7.90 9.39
CA TYR A 49 -2.43 -7.82 10.09
C TYR A 49 -2.15 -6.40 10.61
N GLU A 50 -2.99 -5.42 10.27
CA GLU A 50 -2.88 -4.07 10.82
C GLU A 50 -3.31 -4.04 12.30
N PRO A 51 -2.60 -3.30 13.18
CA PRO A 51 -2.91 -3.30 14.62
C PRO A 51 -4.34 -2.90 14.98
N SER A 52 -4.92 -1.94 14.26
CA SER A 52 -6.30 -1.49 14.46
C SER A 52 -7.32 -2.55 14.06
N ALA A 53 -7.06 -3.28 12.98
CA ALA A 53 -7.91 -4.37 12.49
C ALA A 53 -7.85 -5.58 13.42
N ILE A 54 -6.65 -5.96 13.90
CA ILE A 54 -6.49 -7.02 14.91
C ILE A 54 -7.27 -6.67 16.18
N LYS A 55 -7.17 -5.42 16.67
CA LYS A 55 -7.91 -4.97 17.84
C LYS A 55 -9.43 -5.06 17.62
N ARG A 56 -9.92 -4.57 16.48
CA ARG A 56 -11.33 -4.63 16.09
C ARG A 56 -11.84 -6.08 16.06
N ASP A 57 -11.08 -6.98 15.44
CA ASP A 57 -11.50 -8.37 15.26
C ASP A 57 -11.51 -9.12 16.60
N ASN A 58 -10.57 -8.84 17.50
CA ASN A 58 -10.59 -9.37 18.87
C ASN A 58 -11.81 -8.87 19.67
N GLU A 59 -12.15 -7.57 19.56
CA GLU A 59 -13.33 -7.01 20.22
C GLU A 59 -14.63 -7.68 19.73
N ILE A 60 -14.75 -7.90 18.43
CA ILE A 60 -15.89 -8.62 17.83
C ILE A 60 -15.91 -10.08 18.29
N LYS A 61 -14.75 -10.76 18.26
CA LYS A 61 -14.60 -12.14 18.70
C LYS A 61 -15.01 -12.33 20.16
N ASP A 62 -14.59 -11.45 21.06
CA ASP A 62 -14.94 -11.50 22.48
C ASP A 62 -16.45 -11.34 22.67
N PHE A 63 -17.08 -10.41 21.95
CA PHE A 63 -18.53 -10.24 21.96
C PHE A 63 -19.27 -11.50 21.48
N LEU A 64 -18.89 -12.04 20.32
CA LEU A 64 -19.54 -13.23 19.74
C LEU A 64 -19.36 -14.46 20.64
N ASN A 65 -18.18 -14.66 21.22
CA ASN A 65 -17.92 -15.74 22.17
C ASN A 65 -18.80 -15.62 23.42
N SER A 66 -19.05 -14.40 23.92
CA SER A 66 -19.98 -14.16 25.04
C SER A 66 -21.42 -14.60 24.73
N LYS A 67 -21.77 -14.63 23.45
CA LYS A 67 -23.05 -15.10 22.91
C LYS A 67 -23.03 -16.57 22.45
N LYS A 68 -21.91 -17.28 22.64
CA LYS A 68 -21.68 -18.65 22.16
C LYS A 68 -21.78 -18.76 20.63
N ILE A 69 -21.39 -17.70 19.92
CA ILE A 69 -21.30 -17.65 18.46
C ILE A 69 -19.84 -17.87 18.08
N ASP A 70 -19.56 -18.83 17.22
CA ASP A 70 -18.18 -19.11 16.80
C ASP A 70 -17.64 -17.97 15.94
N PHE A 71 -16.39 -17.58 16.16
CA PHE A 71 -15.66 -16.65 15.29
C PHE A 71 -14.50 -17.37 14.62
N LEU A 72 -14.56 -17.51 13.29
CA LEU A 72 -13.64 -18.30 12.50
C LEU A 72 -12.95 -17.43 11.45
N ASP A 73 -11.63 -17.29 11.58
CA ASP A 73 -10.82 -16.41 10.74
C ASP A 73 -9.77 -17.15 9.91
N PHE A 74 -9.66 -16.81 8.62
CA PHE A 74 -8.87 -17.56 7.65
C PHE A 74 -7.78 -16.73 6.98
N LYS A 75 -6.71 -17.40 6.56
CA LYS A 75 -5.61 -16.79 5.79
C LYS A 75 -6.08 -16.53 4.36
N ASP A 76 -5.98 -15.28 3.91
CA ASP A 76 -6.43 -14.93 2.56
C ASP A 76 -5.56 -13.88 1.85
N GLN A 77 -5.29 -12.75 2.48
CA GLN A 77 -4.60 -11.62 1.80
C GLN A 77 -3.09 -11.80 1.65
N VAL A 78 -2.53 -12.93 2.10
CA VAL A 78 -1.13 -13.34 1.98
C VAL A 78 -1.05 -14.83 1.63
N VAL A 79 0.06 -15.26 1.06
CA VAL A 79 0.44 -16.67 0.88
C VAL A 79 0.96 -17.23 2.20
N PHE A 80 1.89 -16.52 2.84
CA PHE A 80 2.40 -16.87 4.16
C PHE A 80 2.08 -15.81 5.22
N GLU A 81 1.55 -16.25 6.37
CA GLU A 81 1.13 -15.40 7.48
C GLU A 81 2.10 -15.43 8.67
N LYS A 82 2.16 -14.33 9.43
CA LYS A 82 2.81 -14.27 10.75
C LYS A 82 4.24 -14.84 10.75
N SER A 83 4.45 -15.97 11.41
CA SER A 83 5.76 -16.61 11.55
C SER A 83 5.98 -17.79 10.60
N GLU A 84 5.11 -18.00 9.60
CA GLU A 84 5.29 -19.07 8.59
C GLU A 84 6.61 -18.89 7.81
N VAL A 85 7.07 -17.65 7.62
CA VAL A 85 8.41 -17.34 7.09
C VAL A 85 9.26 -16.69 8.19
N ALA A 86 9.82 -17.53 9.06
CA ALA A 86 10.75 -17.13 10.12
C ALA A 86 12.16 -17.69 9.91
N LYS A 87 13.12 -17.13 10.64
CA LYS A 87 14.45 -17.71 10.81
C LYS A 87 14.36 -19.05 11.54
N ASP A 88 15.42 -19.84 11.50
CA ASP A 88 15.44 -21.15 12.16
C ASP A 88 15.35 -21.07 13.70
N ASN A 89 15.67 -19.91 14.29
CA ASN A 89 15.47 -19.62 15.71
C ASN A 89 14.05 -19.08 16.04
N GLY A 90 13.13 -19.04 15.07
CA GLY A 90 11.76 -18.55 15.22
C GLY A 90 11.60 -17.02 15.15
N GLU A 91 12.70 -16.26 15.06
CA GLU A 91 12.63 -14.80 14.93
C GLU A 91 12.17 -14.35 13.53
N PRO A 92 11.50 -13.20 13.44
CA PRO A 92 11.13 -12.62 12.14
C PRO A 92 12.37 -12.15 11.36
N TYR A 93 12.27 -12.18 10.03
CA TYR A 93 13.25 -11.54 9.17
C TYR A 93 13.06 -10.01 9.17
N THR A 94 14.18 -9.28 9.16
CA THR A 94 14.21 -7.81 9.10
C THR A 94 14.96 -7.29 7.86
N VAL A 95 15.35 -8.19 6.97
CA VAL A 95 16.06 -7.95 5.70
C VAL A 95 15.31 -8.71 4.61
N TYR A 96 15.04 -8.08 3.47
CA TYR A 96 14.17 -8.65 2.44
C TYR A 96 14.76 -9.87 1.76
N THR A 97 16.02 -9.82 1.30
CA THR A 97 16.64 -10.91 0.54
C THR A 97 16.57 -12.28 1.24
N PRO A 98 16.97 -12.44 2.52
CA PRO A 98 16.84 -13.73 3.19
C PRO A 98 15.37 -14.12 3.44
N PHE A 99 14.48 -13.16 3.69
CA PHE A 99 13.04 -13.41 3.76
C PHE A 99 12.50 -13.98 2.44
N SER A 100 12.78 -13.33 1.30
CA SER A 100 12.30 -13.76 -0.01
C SER A 100 12.86 -15.12 -0.42
N ASN A 101 14.10 -15.42 -0.05
CA ASN A 101 14.71 -16.72 -0.32
C ASN A 101 14.02 -17.83 0.49
N LYS A 102 13.73 -17.59 1.78
CA LYS A 102 12.98 -18.54 2.62
C LYS A 102 11.54 -18.69 2.12
N TRP A 103 10.87 -17.59 1.78
CA TRP A 103 9.52 -17.56 1.22
C TRP A 103 9.42 -18.44 -0.04
N LYS A 104 10.33 -18.24 -1.01
CA LYS A 104 10.35 -19.04 -2.25
C LYS A 104 10.65 -20.51 -2.00
N LYS A 105 11.52 -20.82 -1.02
CA LYS A 105 11.86 -22.20 -0.64
C LYS A 105 10.67 -22.94 -0.01
N LEU A 106 9.81 -22.23 0.72
CA LEU A 106 8.64 -22.81 1.37
C LEU A 106 7.45 -22.99 0.42
N LEU A 107 7.39 -22.23 -0.67
CA LEU A 107 6.27 -22.24 -1.59
C LEU A 107 6.06 -23.60 -2.26
N THR A 108 4.83 -24.10 -2.17
CA THR A 108 4.35 -25.32 -2.83
C THR A 108 3.10 -25.03 -3.66
N GLU A 109 2.69 -25.99 -4.51
CA GLU A 109 1.48 -25.85 -5.33
C GLU A 109 0.19 -25.67 -4.51
N GLU A 110 0.15 -26.21 -3.29
CA GLU A 110 -1.04 -26.09 -2.42
C GLU A 110 -1.22 -24.66 -1.91
N ASP A 111 -0.14 -23.89 -1.74
CA ASP A 111 -0.18 -22.52 -1.19
C ASP A 111 -0.87 -21.52 -2.12
N TYR A 112 -0.92 -21.80 -3.43
CA TYR A 112 -1.57 -20.95 -4.43
C TYR A 112 -2.75 -21.62 -5.14
N LYS A 113 -3.29 -22.69 -4.57
CA LYS A 113 -4.48 -23.36 -5.07
C LYS A 113 -5.72 -22.48 -4.91
N SER A 114 -6.58 -22.48 -5.93
CA SER A 114 -7.85 -21.75 -5.89
C SER A 114 -8.97 -22.66 -5.43
N ALA A 115 -9.81 -22.18 -4.51
CA ALA A 115 -11.05 -22.83 -4.15
C ALA A 115 -12.19 -22.37 -5.08
N LYS A 116 -13.14 -23.26 -5.35
CA LYS A 116 -14.40 -22.89 -6.02
C LYS A 116 -15.42 -22.54 -4.95
N LEU A 117 -16.10 -21.41 -5.13
CA LEU A 117 -17.19 -21.00 -4.26
C LEU A 117 -18.47 -21.77 -4.64
N ASP A 118 -19.06 -22.45 -3.67
CA ASP A 118 -20.41 -22.97 -3.78
C ASP A 118 -21.40 -21.94 -3.23
N LYS A 119 -22.19 -21.33 -4.11
CA LYS A 119 -23.20 -20.31 -3.77
C LYS A 119 -24.58 -20.91 -3.47
N THR A 120 -24.76 -22.23 -3.61
CA THR A 120 -26.09 -22.88 -3.49
C THR A 120 -26.66 -22.81 -2.08
N GLN A 121 -25.80 -22.68 -1.06
CA GLN A 121 -26.17 -22.64 0.35
C GLN A 121 -26.42 -21.22 0.87
N PHE A 122 -26.39 -20.20 0.01
CA PHE A 122 -26.63 -18.83 0.45
C PHE A 122 -28.09 -18.60 0.83
N LEU A 123 -28.29 -17.81 1.89
CA LEU A 123 -29.62 -17.41 2.33
C LEU A 123 -30.31 -16.63 1.20
N LYS A 124 -31.53 -17.07 0.88
CA LYS A 124 -32.38 -16.43 -0.12
C LYS A 124 -32.93 -15.13 0.47
N LEU A 125 -32.56 -14.01 -0.12
CA LEU A 125 -32.92 -12.68 0.35
C LEU A 125 -33.51 -11.85 -0.80
N PRO A 126 -34.52 -11.01 -0.55
CA PRO A 126 -35.03 -10.12 -1.57
C PRO A 126 -33.93 -9.18 -2.04
N SER A 127 -33.86 -8.92 -3.36
CA SER A 127 -32.87 -8.02 -3.94
C SER A 127 -32.88 -6.66 -3.24
N LYS A 128 -31.74 -6.26 -2.67
CA LYS A 128 -31.55 -4.98 -1.98
C LYS A 128 -30.34 -4.25 -2.59
N LYS A 129 -30.43 -2.93 -2.69
CA LYS A 129 -29.27 -2.11 -3.05
C LYS A 129 -28.33 -1.99 -1.85
N ILE A 130 -27.03 -1.92 -2.11
CA ILE A 130 -26.07 -1.53 -1.08
C ILE A 130 -26.26 -0.05 -0.70
N LEU A 131 -25.76 0.35 0.45
CA LEU A 131 -25.70 1.76 0.84
C LEU A 131 -25.00 2.59 -0.23
N SER A 132 -25.62 3.69 -0.62
CA SER A 132 -25.07 4.65 -1.58
C SER A 132 -23.91 5.43 -1.00
N LEU A 133 -23.03 5.94 -1.87
CA LEU A 133 -21.93 6.83 -1.46
C LEU A 133 -22.41 8.00 -0.59
N LYS A 134 -23.55 8.62 -0.93
CA LYS A 134 -24.10 9.75 -0.18
C LYS A 134 -24.49 9.37 1.25
N GLU A 135 -25.05 8.19 1.45
CA GLU A 135 -25.44 7.68 2.78
C GLU A 135 -24.22 7.46 3.70
N ILE A 136 -23.04 7.24 3.12
CA ILE A 136 -21.80 7.03 3.87
C ILE A 136 -20.85 8.25 3.85
N GLY A 137 -21.34 9.41 3.37
CA GLY A 137 -20.59 10.68 3.39
C GLY A 137 -19.57 10.86 2.26
N PHE A 138 -19.74 10.14 1.14
CA PHE A 138 -18.88 10.23 -0.04
C PHE A 138 -19.65 10.72 -1.26
N GLU A 139 -18.89 11.22 -2.24
CA GLU A 139 -19.40 11.66 -3.53
C GLU A 139 -18.92 10.74 -4.66
N LYS A 140 -19.71 10.66 -5.74
CA LYS A 140 -19.30 9.97 -6.95
C LYS A 140 -18.19 10.77 -7.62
N THR A 141 -17.18 10.08 -8.12
CA THR A 141 -16.09 10.66 -8.94
C THR A 141 -16.15 10.05 -10.34
N ASP A 142 -15.32 10.56 -11.25
CA ASP A 142 -15.13 10.02 -12.59
C ASP A 142 -14.34 8.71 -12.62
N PHE A 143 -13.99 8.17 -11.44
CA PHE A 143 -13.32 6.88 -11.34
C PHE A 143 -14.31 5.74 -11.66
N ASP A 144 -13.99 4.92 -12.65
CA ASP A 144 -14.71 3.70 -12.96
C ASP A 144 -13.94 2.46 -12.53
N PHE A 145 -14.63 1.54 -11.86
CA PHE A 145 -14.08 0.25 -11.47
C PHE A 145 -13.94 -0.65 -12.69
N GLU A 146 -12.71 -1.05 -12.96
CA GLU A 146 -12.40 -2.13 -13.89
C GLU A 146 -12.01 -3.38 -13.13
N GLU A 147 -12.47 -4.54 -13.62
CA GLU A 147 -12.04 -5.81 -13.06
C GLU A 147 -10.52 -5.96 -13.21
N PRO A 148 -9.79 -6.30 -12.13
CA PRO A 148 -8.36 -6.49 -12.20
C PRO A 148 -8.00 -7.66 -13.12
N LYS A 149 -7.15 -7.39 -14.11
CA LYS A 149 -6.68 -8.37 -15.10
C LYS A 149 -5.19 -8.62 -14.94
N LEU A 150 -4.79 -9.87 -15.22
CA LEU A 150 -3.40 -10.28 -15.32
C LEU A 150 -2.99 -10.25 -16.80
N GLU A 151 -2.18 -9.27 -17.16
CA GLU A 151 -1.77 -9.05 -18.55
C GLU A 151 -0.36 -9.58 -18.79
N SER A 152 -0.29 -10.72 -19.48
CA SER A 152 0.98 -11.37 -19.83
C SER A 152 1.94 -10.42 -20.56
N LYS A 153 1.43 -9.58 -21.47
CA LYS A 153 2.24 -8.60 -22.22
C LYS A 153 2.96 -7.57 -21.33
N ILE A 154 2.34 -7.14 -20.24
CA ILE A 154 2.94 -6.20 -19.28
C ILE A 154 3.92 -6.95 -18.38
N ILE A 155 3.50 -8.10 -17.86
CA ILE A 155 4.27 -8.86 -16.85
C ILE A 155 5.52 -9.50 -17.47
N ALA A 156 5.47 -9.97 -18.71
CA ALA A 156 6.59 -10.63 -19.38
C ALA A 156 7.84 -9.75 -19.52
N VAL A 157 7.67 -8.43 -19.67
CA VAL A 157 8.76 -7.44 -19.81
C VAL A 157 8.94 -6.56 -18.56
N TYR A 158 8.38 -6.99 -17.44
CA TYR A 158 8.24 -6.14 -16.25
C TYR A 158 9.58 -5.70 -15.66
N ASP A 159 10.56 -6.60 -15.58
CA ASP A 159 11.91 -6.31 -15.09
C ASP A 159 12.63 -5.23 -15.91
N GLU A 160 12.43 -5.22 -17.22
CA GLU A 160 13.00 -4.21 -18.12
C GLU A 160 12.29 -2.86 -18.00
N LYS A 161 10.96 -2.85 -17.88
CA LYS A 161 10.15 -1.64 -18.11
C LYS A 161 9.66 -0.96 -16.83
N ARG A 162 9.54 -1.66 -15.69
CA ARG A 162 8.93 -1.15 -14.43
C ARG A 162 9.58 0.09 -13.84
N ASN A 163 10.79 0.45 -14.27
CA ASN A 163 11.52 1.59 -13.73
C ASN A 163 11.18 2.90 -14.46
N PHE A 164 10.53 2.85 -15.63
CA PHE A 164 10.29 4.00 -16.50
C PHE A 164 8.84 4.49 -16.36
N PRO A 165 8.58 5.56 -15.60
CA PRO A 165 7.23 6.01 -15.27
C PRO A 165 6.41 6.48 -16.49
N ALA A 166 7.06 6.85 -17.59
CA ALA A 166 6.39 7.25 -18.82
C ALA A 166 5.76 6.08 -19.61
N LEU A 167 6.23 4.85 -19.40
CA LEU A 167 5.83 3.68 -20.21
C LEU A 167 4.52 3.04 -19.77
N ASP A 168 4.03 3.39 -18.58
CA ASP A 168 2.86 2.75 -17.96
C ASP A 168 2.91 1.21 -17.94
N ALA A 169 4.13 0.66 -17.78
CA ALA A 169 4.42 -0.77 -17.93
C ALA A 169 4.34 -1.53 -16.59
N THR A 170 3.37 -1.20 -15.74
CA THR A 170 3.12 -1.90 -14.48
C THR A 170 1.68 -2.37 -14.41
N THR A 171 1.38 -3.31 -13.52
CA THR A 171 0.09 -4.01 -13.53
C THR A 171 -1.08 -3.18 -13.01
N HIS A 172 -0.83 -2.05 -12.32
CA HIS A 172 -1.84 -1.27 -11.60
C HIS A 172 -2.66 -2.06 -10.55
N LEU A 173 -2.24 -3.29 -10.21
CA LEU A 173 -2.96 -4.18 -9.31
C LEU A 173 -2.85 -3.80 -7.83
N GLY A 174 -2.14 -2.73 -7.48
CA GLY A 174 -1.98 -2.29 -6.07
C GLY A 174 -3.32 -2.08 -5.36
N ILE A 175 -4.24 -1.35 -6.00
CA ILE A 175 -5.59 -1.12 -5.47
C ILE A 175 -6.40 -2.41 -5.35
N ALA A 176 -6.25 -3.32 -6.31
CA ALA A 176 -6.98 -4.58 -6.32
C ALA A 176 -6.47 -5.54 -5.22
N LEU A 177 -5.15 -5.59 -5.03
CA LEU A 177 -4.51 -6.34 -3.96
C LEU A 177 -4.81 -5.75 -2.57
N ARG A 178 -4.98 -4.42 -2.47
CA ARG A 178 -5.37 -3.75 -1.22
C ARG A 178 -6.78 -4.14 -0.76
N PHE A 179 -7.71 -4.23 -1.70
CA PHE A 179 -9.13 -4.52 -1.41
C PHE A 179 -9.55 -5.96 -1.68
N GLY A 180 -8.61 -6.86 -2.01
CA GLY A 180 -8.90 -8.28 -2.24
C GLY A 180 -9.77 -8.56 -3.46
N THR A 181 -9.90 -7.62 -4.40
CA THR A 181 -10.65 -7.84 -5.65
C THR A 181 -9.88 -8.69 -6.66
N ILE A 182 -8.61 -8.98 -6.37
CA ILE A 182 -7.82 -10.05 -7.00
C ILE A 182 -7.10 -10.88 -5.92
N SER A 183 -7.12 -12.20 -6.07
CA SER A 183 -6.42 -13.10 -5.16
C SER A 183 -4.90 -13.01 -5.35
N VAL A 184 -4.16 -12.81 -4.25
CA VAL A 184 -2.68 -12.85 -4.26
C VAL A 184 -2.16 -14.21 -4.71
N ARG A 185 -2.86 -15.30 -4.39
CA ARG A 185 -2.52 -16.66 -4.84
C ARG A 185 -2.62 -16.79 -6.37
N LYS A 186 -3.66 -16.20 -6.97
CA LYS A 186 -3.79 -16.11 -8.44
C LYS A 186 -2.63 -15.30 -9.05
N CYS A 187 -2.25 -14.18 -8.43
CA CYS A 187 -1.10 -13.39 -8.85
C CYS A 187 0.21 -14.17 -8.76
N VAL A 188 0.47 -14.87 -7.66
CA VAL A 188 1.68 -15.69 -7.45
C VAL A 188 1.75 -16.81 -8.49
N LYS A 189 0.66 -17.57 -8.68
CA LYS A 189 0.59 -18.61 -9.71
C LYS A 189 0.94 -18.08 -11.11
N PHE A 190 0.45 -16.88 -11.42
CA PHE A 190 0.75 -16.22 -12.70
C PHE A 190 2.21 -15.75 -12.77
N ALA A 191 2.73 -15.15 -11.70
CA ALA A 191 4.10 -14.63 -11.64
C ALA A 191 5.15 -15.74 -11.83
N LEU A 192 4.93 -16.91 -11.21
CA LEU A 192 5.81 -18.08 -11.31
C LEU A 192 6.05 -18.54 -12.75
N SER A 193 5.08 -18.36 -13.64
CA SER A 193 5.20 -18.77 -15.05
C SER A 193 5.58 -17.63 -15.99
N HIS A 194 5.68 -16.38 -15.51
CA HIS A 194 5.83 -15.21 -16.39
C HIS A 194 7.02 -14.32 -16.06
N ASN A 195 7.25 -13.96 -14.78
CA ASN A 195 8.31 -13.01 -14.44
C ASN A 195 8.68 -13.06 -12.95
N GLU A 196 9.94 -13.41 -12.65
CA GLU A 196 10.46 -13.49 -11.28
C GLU A 196 10.52 -12.12 -10.57
N THR A 197 10.83 -11.04 -11.31
CA THR A 197 10.87 -9.70 -10.71
C THR A 197 9.47 -9.30 -10.25
N TRP A 198 8.43 -9.60 -11.01
CA TRP A 198 7.06 -9.33 -10.57
C TRP A 198 6.66 -10.18 -9.36
N LEU A 199 7.07 -11.46 -9.30
CA LEU A 199 6.90 -12.28 -8.09
C LEU A 199 7.56 -11.63 -6.86
N ASN A 200 8.78 -11.10 -7.01
CA ASN A 200 9.48 -10.40 -5.93
C ASN A 200 8.70 -9.17 -5.44
N GLU A 201 8.03 -8.42 -6.33
CA GLU A 201 7.20 -7.28 -5.88
C GLU A 201 5.98 -7.74 -5.05
N LEU A 202 5.42 -8.93 -5.32
CA LEU A 202 4.37 -9.54 -4.48
C LEU A 202 4.94 -9.95 -3.11
N ILE A 203 6.15 -10.52 -3.09
CA ILE A 203 6.84 -10.89 -1.85
C ILE A 203 7.18 -9.66 -1.02
N TRP A 204 7.54 -8.53 -1.64
CA TRP A 204 7.75 -7.25 -0.94
C TRP A 204 6.51 -6.78 -0.19
N ARG A 205 5.32 -6.95 -0.78
CA ARG A 205 4.05 -6.64 -0.10
C ARG A 205 3.90 -7.48 1.16
N GLU A 206 4.13 -8.78 1.08
CA GLU A 206 4.05 -9.66 2.26
C GLU A 206 5.15 -9.38 3.28
N PHE A 207 6.36 -9.04 2.85
CA PHE A 207 7.46 -8.67 3.74
C PHE A 207 7.06 -7.49 4.62
N PHE A 208 6.50 -6.43 4.03
CA PHE A 208 6.04 -5.28 4.82
C PHE A 208 4.88 -5.62 5.77
N MET A 209 3.94 -6.48 5.35
CA MET A 209 2.89 -6.99 6.25
C MET A 209 3.48 -7.75 7.44
N GLN A 210 4.51 -8.57 7.22
CA GLN A 210 5.20 -9.26 8.32
C GLN A 210 5.94 -8.30 9.25
N ILE A 211 6.61 -7.28 8.70
CA ILE A 211 7.26 -6.26 9.52
C ILE A 211 6.24 -5.54 10.40
N LEU A 212 5.09 -5.14 9.84
CA LEU A 212 4.03 -4.48 10.61
C LEU A 212 3.46 -5.39 11.71
N PHE A 213 3.21 -6.66 11.39
CA PHE A 213 2.67 -7.63 12.35
C PHE A 213 3.63 -7.88 13.53
N HIS A 214 4.91 -8.13 13.25
CA HIS A 214 5.91 -8.43 14.29
C HIS A 214 6.38 -7.20 15.05
N PHE A 215 6.32 -6.02 14.43
CA PHE A 215 6.81 -4.76 15.00
C PHE A 215 5.73 -3.66 14.92
N PRO A 216 4.57 -3.79 15.58
CA PRO A 216 3.45 -2.85 15.44
C PRO A 216 3.80 -1.41 15.84
N LYS A 217 4.89 -1.21 16.60
CA LYS A 217 5.42 0.13 16.90
C LYS A 217 5.76 0.93 15.64
N VAL A 218 6.06 0.29 14.51
CA VAL A 218 6.48 0.95 13.27
C VAL A 218 5.42 1.91 12.71
N VAL A 219 4.16 1.73 13.09
CA VAL A 219 3.08 2.66 12.73
C VAL A 219 3.40 4.09 13.17
N ASN A 220 3.96 4.25 14.37
CA ASN A 220 4.21 5.57 14.96
C ASN A 220 5.71 5.86 15.14
N TYR A 221 6.55 4.83 15.16
CA TYR A 221 7.97 4.94 15.48
C TYR A 221 8.85 4.40 14.33
N CYS A 222 10.05 4.93 14.24
CA CYS A 222 11.14 4.41 13.44
C CYS A 222 11.44 2.97 13.85
N PHE A 223 11.59 2.08 12.86
CA PHE A 223 12.04 0.71 13.09
C PHE A 223 13.42 0.69 13.77
N LYS A 224 14.34 1.53 13.28
CA LYS A 224 15.63 1.83 13.92
C LYS A 224 15.45 2.98 14.91
N GLU A 225 15.31 2.66 16.19
CA GLU A 225 14.99 3.61 17.27
C GLU A 225 15.93 4.83 17.33
N LYS A 226 17.22 4.67 17.01
CA LYS A 226 18.18 5.80 16.98
C LYS A 226 17.75 6.96 16.06
N TYR A 227 16.95 6.67 15.03
CA TYR A 227 16.49 7.66 14.07
C TYR A 227 15.33 8.53 14.61
N GLU A 228 14.80 8.23 15.80
CA GLU A 228 13.86 9.14 16.47
C GLU A 228 14.51 10.47 16.86
N ASN A 229 15.83 10.48 17.01
CA ASN A 229 16.58 11.66 17.44
C ASN A 229 16.99 12.56 16.26
N ILE A 230 16.54 12.28 15.03
CA ILE A 230 16.84 13.14 13.87
C ILE A 230 16.15 14.50 14.09
N PRO A 231 16.90 15.63 14.14
CA PRO A 231 16.30 16.94 14.33
C PRO A 231 15.74 17.43 12.98
N TRP A 232 14.53 16.98 12.66
CA TRP A 232 13.81 17.38 11.45
C TRP A 232 13.55 18.89 11.43
N ARG A 233 13.69 19.51 10.25
CA ARG A 233 13.38 20.93 10.04
C ARG A 233 11.89 21.22 10.10
N ASN A 234 11.07 20.28 9.60
CA ASN A 234 9.60 20.37 9.60
C ASN A 234 9.05 21.74 9.19
N ASN A 235 9.60 22.29 8.10
CA ASN A 235 9.12 23.56 7.55
C ASN A 235 7.78 23.34 6.82
N GLU A 236 6.70 23.87 7.39
CA GLU A 236 5.34 23.69 6.86
C GLU A 236 5.14 24.29 5.46
N ALA A 237 5.75 25.43 5.16
CA ALA A 237 5.64 26.06 3.85
C ALA A 237 6.36 25.25 2.76
N GLU A 238 7.52 24.67 3.06
CA GLU A 238 8.20 23.74 2.14
C GLU A 238 7.42 22.42 1.99
N PHE A 239 6.76 21.95 3.06
CA PHE A 239 5.88 20.78 2.99
C PHE A 239 4.69 21.03 2.07
N GLU A 240 4.02 22.18 2.19
CA GLU A 240 2.89 22.55 1.34
C GLU A 240 3.29 22.61 -0.14
N LYS A 241 4.43 23.23 -0.45
CA LYS A 241 4.98 23.23 -1.82
C LYS A 241 5.27 21.83 -2.34
N TRP A 242 5.77 20.92 -1.48
CA TRP A 242 5.94 19.53 -1.84
C TRP A 242 4.59 18.84 -2.10
N CYS A 243 3.59 19.03 -1.23
CA CYS A 243 2.24 18.49 -1.42
C CYS A 243 1.62 18.95 -2.74
N ASN A 244 1.82 20.21 -3.12
CA ASN A 244 1.25 20.81 -4.33
C ASN A 244 2.04 20.52 -5.62
N GLY A 245 3.28 20.03 -5.51
CA GLY A 245 4.17 19.85 -6.65
C GLY A 245 4.66 21.19 -7.21
N GLU A 246 5.19 22.02 -6.32
CA GLU A 246 5.72 23.37 -6.54
C GLU A 246 7.14 23.51 -5.95
N THR A 247 7.93 22.44 -6.00
CA THR A 247 9.28 22.39 -5.43
C THR A 247 10.34 23.00 -6.35
N GLY A 248 10.02 23.18 -7.63
CA GLY A 248 10.96 23.58 -8.68
C GLY A 248 11.83 22.42 -9.17
N TYR A 249 11.54 21.18 -8.74
CA TYR A 249 12.17 19.96 -9.25
C TYR A 249 11.17 19.21 -10.13
N PRO A 250 11.28 19.27 -11.46
CA PRO A 250 10.24 18.81 -12.38
C PRO A 250 9.73 17.39 -12.15
N ILE A 251 10.63 16.44 -11.83
CA ILE A 251 10.25 15.04 -11.59
C ILE A 251 9.52 14.83 -10.25
N VAL A 252 9.85 15.63 -9.24
CA VAL A 252 9.16 15.61 -7.94
C VAL A 252 7.77 16.21 -8.13
N ASP A 253 7.70 17.37 -8.78
CA ASP A 253 6.46 18.11 -9.04
C ASP A 253 5.49 17.31 -9.92
N ALA A 254 5.99 16.70 -10.99
CA ALA A 254 5.22 15.77 -11.82
C ALA A 254 4.65 14.60 -11.01
N GLY A 255 5.44 14.04 -10.09
CA GLY A 255 4.99 12.99 -9.16
C GLY A 255 3.83 13.43 -8.28
N MET A 256 4.01 14.54 -7.57
CA MET A 256 3.02 15.06 -6.63
C MET A 256 1.73 15.48 -7.34
N ARG A 257 1.84 16.06 -8.55
CA ARG A 257 0.69 16.36 -9.42
C ARG A 257 -0.02 15.09 -9.90
N GLN A 258 0.72 14.05 -10.31
CA GLN A 258 0.13 12.75 -10.66
C GLN A 258 -0.70 12.19 -9.49
N LEU A 259 -0.12 12.18 -8.28
CA LEU A 259 -0.80 11.70 -7.08
C LEU A 259 -2.08 12.48 -6.80
N ASN A 260 -2.01 13.81 -6.84
CA ASN A 260 -3.15 14.66 -6.53
C ASN A 260 -4.30 14.53 -7.54
N GLN A 261 -3.98 14.34 -8.82
CA GLN A 261 -4.99 14.25 -9.88
C GLN A 261 -5.58 12.85 -10.01
N THR A 262 -4.81 11.79 -9.73
CA THR A 262 -5.22 10.41 -10.05
C THR A 262 -5.35 9.49 -8.85
N GLY A 263 -4.89 9.92 -7.68
CA GLY A 263 -4.74 9.07 -6.50
C GLY A 263 -3.76 7.91 -6.70
N ARG A 264 -2.86 8.00 -7.70
CA ARG A 264 -1.84 7.01 -8.00
C ARG A 264 -0.50 7.71 -8.24
N MET A 265 0.59 7.02 -7.91
CA MET A 265 1.94 7.47 -8.26
C MET A 265 2.78 6.25 -8.61
N HIS A 266 3.56 6.33 -9.69
CA HIS A 266 4.48 5.26 -10.10
C HIS A 266 5.54 5.00 -9.00
N ASN A 267 5.87 3.74 -8.70
CA ASN A 267 6.74 3.38 -7.57
C ASN A 267 8.10 4.11 -7.59
N ARG A 268 8.77 4.16 -8.75
CA ARG A 268 10.03 4.93 -8.90
C ARG A 268 9.87 6.38 -8.44
N ILE A 269 8.74 7.00 -8.76
CA ILE A 269 8.48 8.39 -8.42
C ILE A 269 8.10 8.53 -6.94
N ARG A 270 7.37 7.57 -6.35
CA ARG A 270 7.17 7.52 -4.88
C ARG A 270 8.51 7.55 -4.13
N MET A 271 9.50 6.77 -4.59
CA MET A 271 10.82 6.76 -3.98
C MET A 271 11.55 8.12 -4.12
N VAL A 272 11.42 8.78 -5.29
CA VAL A 272 12.04 10.08 -5.56
C VAL A 272 11.42 11.16 -4.68
N THR A 273 10.09 11.25 -4.62
CA THR A 273 9.38 12.27 -3.84
C THR A 273 9.56 12.06 -2.34
N ALA A 274 9.57 10.81 -1.87
CA ALA A 274 9.84 10.47 -0.46
C ALA A 274 11.28 10.78 -0.05
N SER A 275 12.27 10.45 -0.90
CA SER A 275 13.66 10.85 -0.67
C SER A 275 13.80 12.37 -0.65
N PHE A 276 13.09 13.09 -1.53
CA PHE A 276 13.14 14.55 -1.56
C PHE A 276 12.60 15.16 -0.26
N LEU A 277 11.44 14.70 0.21
CA LEU A 277 10.87 15.19 1.47
C LEU A 277 11.81 14.95 2.66
N THR A 278 12.28 13.72 2.82
CA THR A 278 13.05 13.30 4.00
C THR A 278 14.51 13.75 3.96
N LYS A 279 15.10 13.94 2.78
CA LYS A 279 16.52 14.31 2.63
C LYS A 279 16.71 15.75 2.20
N HIS A 280 16.01 16.19 1.15
CA HIS A 280 16.20 17.56 0.66
C HIS A 280 15.55 18.58 1.59
N LEU A 281 14.29 18.36 1.96
CA LEU A 281 13.57 19.28 2.84
C LEU A 281 13.86 19.00 4.33
N LEU A 282 14.33 17.78 4.62
CA LEU A 282 14.61 17.31 5.98
C LEU A 282 13.36 17.40 6.86
N ILE A 283 12.24 16.95 6.30
CA ILE A 283 10.93 16.88 6.95
C ILE A 283 10.67 15.45 7.39
N ASP A 284 10.04 15.28 8.56
CA ASP A 284 9.69 13.98 9.11
C ASP A 284 8.87 13.16 8.10
N TRP A 285 9.29 11.92 7.88
CA TRP A 285 8.67 10.98 6.96
C TRP A 285 7.19 10.72 7.28
N ARG A 286 6.78 10.87 8.54
CA ARG A 286 5.38 10.71 8.98
C ARG A 286 4.44 11.71 8.31
N TRP A 287 4.93 12.91 7.97
CA TRP A 287 4.12 13.91 7.26
C TRP A 287 3.81 13.45 5.83
N GLY A 288 4.83 12.90 5.16
CA GLY A 288 4.68 12.32 3.83
C GLY A 288 3.81 11.05 3.83
N GLU A 289 4.00 10.18 4.83
CA GLU A 289 3.21 8.97 5.05
C GLU A 289 1.71 9.31 5.15
N ALA A 290 1.37 10.26 6.02
CA ALA A 290 -0.01 10.71 6.22
C ALA A 290 -0.60 11.39 4.98
N TYR A 291 0.22 12.18 4.25
CA TYR A 291 -0.22 12.77 2.99
C TYR A 291 -0.53 11.71 1.93
N PHE A 292 0.31 10.68 1.82
CA PHE A 292 0.09 9.55 0.93
C PHE A 292 -1.15 8.76 1.33
N ALA A 293 -1.39 8.55 2.63
CA ALA A 293 -2.61 7.90 3.13
C ALA A 293 -3.89 8.65 2.71
N LYS A 294 -3.84 9.99 2.67
CA LYS A 294 -4.98 10.82 2.23
C LYS A 294 -5.24 10.75 0.72
N LYS A 295 -4.24 10.43 -0.09
CA LYS A 295 -4.29 10.59 -1.55
C LYS A 295 -4.29 9.29 -2.33
N LEU A 296 -3.59 8.26 -1.87
CA LEU A 296 -3.41 7.01 -2.60
C LEU A 296 -4.68 6.16 -2.58
N LEU A 297 -5.15 5.78 -3.76
CA LEU A 297 -6.22 4.80 -3.91
C LEU A 297 -5.77 3.38 -3.52
N ASP A 298 -4.46 3.11 -3.59
CA ASP A 298 -3.85 1.84 -3.20
C ASP A 298 -3.19 1.88 -1.81
N TYR A 299 -3.57 2.84 -0.96
CA TYR A 299 -3.01 2.95 0.38
C TYR A 299 -3.17 1.64 1.16
N ASP A 300 -2.03 1.08 1.55
CA ASP A 300 -1.88 -0.05 2.45
C ASP A 300 -0.94 0.41 3.57
N LEU A 301 -1.35 0.29 4.83
CA LEU A 301 -0.56 0.81 5.95
C LEU A 301 0.84 0.18 5.97
N SER A 302 0.93 -1.13 5.76
CA SER A 302 2.19 -1.86 5.83
C SER A 302 3.15 -1.42 4.72
N ALA A 303 2.67 -1.39 3.46
CA ALA A 303 3.48 -1.01 2.32
C ALA A 303 3.84 0.47 2.33
N ASN A 304 2.90 1.36 2.69
CA ASN A 304 3.16 2.79 2.77
C ASN A 304 4.19 3.10 3.87
N ASN A 305 3.93 2.63 5.10
CA ASN A 305 4.84 2.82 6.23
C ASN A 305 6.24 2.28 5.93
N GLY A 306 6.33 1.03 5.47
CA GLY A 306 7.60 0.38 5.15
C GLY A 306 8.42 1.14 4.11
N ASN A 307 7.79 1.63 3.03
CA ASN A 307 8.49 2.40 2.00
C ASN A 307 8.91 3.80 2.47
N TRP A 308 8.11 4.48 3.29
CA TRP A 308 8.48 5.77 3.87
C TRP A 308 9.66 5.65 4.82
N GLN A 309 9.65 4.62 5.68
CA GLN A 309 10.78 4.35 6.55
C GLN A 309 12.04 3.91 5.77
N TRP A 310 11.86 3.18 4.67
CA TRP A 310 12.96 2.85 3.76
C TRP A 310 13.60 4.10 3.16
N ALA A 311 12.80 5.06 2.68
CA ALA A 311 13.28 6.33 2.12
C ALA A 311 13.96 7.20 3.17
N ALA A 312 13.44 7.23 4.40
CA ALA A 312 14.02 7.97 5.52
C ALA A 312 15.32 7.35 6.06
N GLY A 313 15.60 6.08 5.74
CA GLY A 313 16.76 5.32 6.23
C GLY A 313 16.55 4.65 7.59
N CYS A 314 15.39 4.86 8.22
CA CYS A 314 15.03 4.36 9.54
C CYS A 314 14.32 3.00 9.53
N GLY A 315 13.92 2.49 8.36
CA GLY A 315 13.19 1.24 8.21
C GLY A 315 14.04 -0.03 8.29
N CYS A 316 13.35 -1.17 8.28
CA CYS A 316 13.94 -2.48 8.00
C CYS A 316 14.53 -2.50 6.57
N ASP A 317 15.69 -3.11 6.37
CA ASP A 317 16.40 -3.14 5.09
C ASP A 317 16.55 -1.76 4.39
N ALA A 318 16.54 -0.68 5.17
CA ALA A 318 16.49 0.66 4.61
C ALA A 318 17.79 1.06 3.91
N ALA A 319 17.66 1.83 2.84
CA ALA A 319 18.80 2.46 2.20
C ALA A 319 19.64 3.23 3.24
N PRO A 320 20.98 3.17 3.18
CA PRO A 320 21.81 3.94 4.09
C PRO A 320 21.45 5.42 4.01
N TYR A 321 21.41 6.12 5.15
CA TYR A 321 20.93 7.51 5.21
C TYR A 321 21.68 8.46 4.27
N PHE A 322 22.94 8.13 3.95
CA PHE A 322 23.80 8.91 3.04
C PHE A 322 23.46 8.76 1.56
N ARG A 323 22.54 7.84 1.21
CA ARG A 323 22.00 7.71 -0.14
C ARG A 323 20.91 8.75 -0.37
N VAL A 324 21.32 9.95 -0.76
CA VAL A 324 20.42 11.04 -1.17
C VAL A 324 20.23 11.00 -2.69
N PHE A 325 19.00 10.80 -3.16
CA PHE A 325 18.72 10.79 -4.61
C PHE A 325 18.85 12.19 -5.20
N ASN A 326 19.68 12.38 -6.20
CA ASN A 326 19.65 13.61 -7.01
C ASN A 326 18.46 13.53 -7.98
N PRO A 327 17.42 14.39 -7.86
CA PRO A 327 16.25 14.32 -8.75
C PRO A 327 16.62 14.50 -10.22
N ASP A 328 17.60 15.34 -10.55
CA ASP A 328 18.04 15.57 -11.94
C ASP A 328 18.67 14.29 -12.55
N GLU A 329 19.44 13.54 -11.76
CA GLU A 329 19.99 12.24 -12.19
C GLU A 329 18.92 11.16 -12.27
N GLN A 330 17.89 11.21 -11.42
CA GLN A 330 16.73 10.32 -11.53
C GLN A 330 15.96 10.59 -12.83
N THR A 331 15.79 11.85 -13.21
CA THR A 331 15.20 12.26 -14.49
C THR A 331 16.02 11.72 -15.66
N LYS A 332 17.32 12.00 -15.71
CA LYS A 332 18.21 11.54 -16.80
C LYS A 332 18.13 10.02 -16.99
N LYS A 333 17.99 9.26 -15.89
CA LYS A 333 17.97 7.81 -15.92
C LYS A 333 16.60 7.21 -16.28
N PHE A 334 15.51 7.76 -15.75
CA PHE A 334 14.18 7.12 -15.81
C PHE A 334 13.17 7.86 -16.67
N ASP A 335 13.42 9.13 -17.03
CA ASP A 335 12.58 9.94 -17.90
C ASP A 335 13.44 10.80 -18.84
N LYS A 336 14.39 10.17 -19.53
CA LYS A 336 15.38 10.85 -20.39
C LYS A 336 14.76 11.78 -21.45
N ASP A 337 13.61 11.37 -22.00
CA ASP A 337 12.87 12.13 -23.02
C ASP A 337 11.85 13.11 -22.40
N LEU A 338 11.81 13.23 -21.07
CA LEU A 338 10.90 14.09 -20.29
C LEU A 338 9.41 13.80 -20.54
N LYS A 339 9.07 12.58 -20.98
CA LYS A 339 7.68 12.22 -21.35
C LYS A 339 6.78 12.19 -20.12
N TYR A 340 7.28 11.68 -18.99
CA TYR A 340 6.51 11.68 -17.75
C TYR A 340 6.36 13.09 -17.18
N ILE A 341 7.44 13.87 -17.16
CA ILE A 341 7.42 15.26 -16.69
C ILE A 341 6.45 16.10 -17.53
N ARG A 342 6.56 16.08 -18.87
CA ARG A 342 5.66 16.85 -19.76
C ARG A 342 4.19 16.46 -19.59
N LYS A 343 3.90 15.21 -19.24
CA LYS A 343 2.52 14.74 -18.99
C LYS A 343 1.91 15.35 -17.74
N TRP A 344 2.66 15.41 -16.63
CA TRP A 344 2.11 15.77 -15.31
C TRP A 344 2.52 17.17 -14.83
N ASN A 345 3.54 17.77 -15.43
CA ASN A 345 3.96 19.13 -15.25
C ASN A 345 4.28 19.76 -16.63
N PRO A 346 3.27 20.04 -17.47
CA PRO A 346 3.48 20.51 -18.84
C PRO A 346 4.21 21.86 -18.93
N ASP A 347 4.06 22.71 -17.91
CA ASP A 347 4.69 24.03 -17.81
C ASP A 347 6.05 24.02 -17.10
N PHE A 348 6.65 22.85 -16.86
CA PHE A 348 7.86 22.70 -16.03
C PHE A 348 9.03 23.59 -16.48
N GLU A 349 9.13 23.95 -17.76
CA GLU A 349 10.17 24.84 -18.32
C GLU A 349 10.18 26.24 -17.69
N LYS A 350 9.05 26.70 -17.15
CA LYS A 350 8.95 27.96 -16.41
C LYS A 350 9.52 27.86 -14.98
N ASP A 351 9.77 26.64 -14.49
CA ASP A 351 10.10 26.35 -13.09
C ASP A 351 11.56 25.91 -12.84
N ILE A 352 12.36 25.67 -13.90
CA ILE A 352 13.50 24.70 -13.83
C ILE A 352 14.70 25.14 -12.97
N VAL A 353 15.00 26.44 -12.81
CA VAL A 353 16.29 26.85 -12.21
C VAL A 353 16.18 27.95 -11.16
N GLU A 354 15.46 29.04 -11.41
CA GLU A 354 15.42 30.18 -10.49
C GLU A 354 14.50 29.97 -9.27
N ASN A 355 13.59 28.99 -9.33
CA ASN A 355 12.51 28.80 -8.35
C ASN A 355 12.65 27.54 -7.48
N ARG A 356 13.80 26.84 -7.53
CA ARG A 356 14.03 25.66 -6.68
C ARG A 356 13.96 26.05 -5.22
N ILE A 357 13.12 25.37 -4.44
CA ILE A 357 12.94 25.69 -3.01
C ILE A 357 14.20 25.40 -2.18
N VAL A 358 15.10 24.57 -2.68
CA VAL A 358 16.42 24.31 -2.11
C VAL A 358 17.38 23.80 -3.20
N GLU A 359 18.66 24.17 -3.13
CA GLU A 359 19.69 23.64 -4.03
C GLU A 359 20.14 22.23 -3.57
N HIS A 360 20.40 21.32 -4.52
CA HIS A 360 20.64 19.90 -4.23
C HIS A 360 21.91 19.66 -3.42
N LYS A 361 23.04 20.26 -3.79
CA LYS A 361 24.32 20.07 -3.11
C LYS A 361 24.22 20.55 -1.66
N PHE A 362 23.67 21.74 -1.46
CA PHE A 362 23.39 22.28 -0.13
C PHE A 362 22.47 21.36 0.70
N ALA A 363 21.34 20.94 0.12
CA ALA A 363 20.38 20.08 0.81
C ALA A 363 21.00 18.74 1.21
N ARG A 364 21.80 18.15 0.32
CA ARG A 364 22.52 16.89 0.56
C ARG A 364 23.54 17.03 1.70
N GLU A 365 24.36 18.08 1.69
CA GLU A 365 25.35 18.34 2.75
C GLU A 365 24.66 18.51 4.11
N ARG A 366 23.60 19.32 4.15
CA ARG A 366 22.76 19.50 5.35
C ARG A 366 22.20 18.18 5.88
N ALA A 367 21.64 17.35 4.99
CA ALA A 367 21.10 16.05 5.39
C ALA A 367 22.20 15.16 5.98
N LEU A 368 23.34 15.03 5.31
CA LEU A 368 24.45 14.19 5.79
C LEU A 368 24.96 14.63 7.15
N GLU A 369 25.13 15.93 7.36
CA GLU A 369 25.58 16.49 8.64
C GLU A 369 24.55 16.23 9.75
N THR A 370 23.28 16.45 9.47
CA THR A 370 22.17 16.23 10.41
C THR A 370 22.12 14.77 10.86
N TYR A 371 22.09 13.84 9.92
CA TYR A 371 22.03 12.41 10.23
C TYR A 371 23.30 11.94 10.96
N LYS A 372 24.49 12.43 10.57
CA LYS A 372 25.73 12.10 11.26
C LYS A 372 25.72 12.58 12.71
N LYS A 373 25.25 13.81 12.97
CA LYS A 373 25.17 14.37 14.32
C LYS A 373 24.17 13.64 15.22
N ALA A 374 23.07 13.17 14.67
CA ALA A 374 22.00 12.52 15.44
C ALA A 374 22.25 11.01 15.71
N LEU A 375 23.06 10.36 14.87
CA LEU A 375 23.31 8.91 14.95
C LEU A 375 24.67 8.55 15.57
N ASN A 376 25.55 9.53 15.71
CA ASN A 376 26.75 9.46 16.55
C ASN A 376 26.38 9.81 17.99
#